data_AF-A0A7W0MX99-F1
#
_entry.id   AF-A0A7W0MX99-F1
#
_cell.length_a   1.000
_cell.length_b   1.000
_cell.length_c   1.000
_cell.angle_alpha   90.00
_cell.angle_beta   90.00
_cell.angle_gamma   90.00
#
_symmetry.space_group_name_H-M   'P 1'
#
loop_
_entity.id
_entity.type
_entity.pdbx_description
1 polymer ?
#
loop_
_entity_poly.entity_id
_entity_poly.type
_entity_poly.pdbx_seq_one_letter_code
_entity_poly.pdbx_strand_id
1 'polypeptide(L)'
;LIEPTADEGEAEIDTHGMDPVRVLRLARELGGTPARTLVLACEPARIVDPEIENDVVAELSAPVRLAVDEAVPAVRSLVEELLADQPKGGEGR
;
A
#
# COMPACT_ATOMS: atom_id res chain seq x y z
N LEU A 1 11.98 4.40 -5.61
CA LEU A 1 11.46 3.16 -6.23
C LEU A 1 11.53 2.09 -5.16
N ILE A 2 10.38 1.54 -4.73
CA ILE A 2 10.36 0.44 -3.75
C ILE A 2 10.50 -0.83 -4.56
N GLU A 3 11.72 -1.36 -4.64
CA GLU A 3 11.99 -2.66 -5.25
C GLU A 3 12.09 -3.72 -4.15
N PRO A 4 11.37 -4.85 -4.25
CA PRO A 4 11.45 -5.91 -3.26
C PRO A 4 12.74 -6.71 -3.46
N THR A 5 13.74 -6.48 -2.62
CA THR A 5 14.95 -7.34 -2.56
C THR A 5 14.71 -8.51 -1.62
N ALA A 6 15.06 -9.72 -2.06
CA ALA A 6 14.96 -10.92 -1.24
C ALA A 6 16.07 -10.93 -0.18
N ASP A 7 15.72 -10.75 1.09
CA ASP A 7 16.58 -11.16 2.20
C ASP A 7 16.20 -12.59 2.58
N GLU A 8 17.19 -13.50 2.62
CA GLU A 8 17.06 -14.96 2.82
C GLU A 8 16.81 -15.35 4.29
N GLY A 9 16.14 -14.48 5.05
CA GLY A 9 15.75 -14.73 6.44
C GLY A 9 14.36 -15.36 6.52
N GLU A 10 14.26 -16.45 7.29
CA GLU A 10 13.03 -17.17 7.63
C GLU A 10 11.89 -16.17 7.88
N ALA A 11 10.83 -16.29 7.09
CA ALA A 11 9.72 -15.34 7.10
C ALA A 11 8.97 -15.43 8.43
N GLU A 12 9.43 -14.70 9.44
CA GLU A 12 8.62 -14.40 10.61
C GLU A 12 7.40 -13.63 10.09
N ILE A 13 6.25 -14.30 10.10
CA ILE A 13 4.99 -13.71 9.68
C ILE A 13 4.60 -12.71 10.76
N ASP A 14 5.01 -11.47 10.57
CA ASP A 14 4.50 -10.35 11.34
C ASP A 14 3.02 -10.16 10.97
N THR A 15 2.13 -10.67 11.81
CA THR A 15 0.67 -10.61 11.62
C THR A 15 0.09 -9.22 11.88
N HIS A 16 0.89 -8.31 12.43
CA HIS A 16 0.49 -6.94 12.76
C HIS A 16 1.18 -5.91 11.85
N GLY A 17 2.40 -6.19 11.41
CA GLY A 17 3.14 -5.43 10.43
C GLY A 17 2.62 -5.69 9.02
N MET A 18 1.80 -4.77 8.51
CA MET A 18 1.37 -4.75 7.11
C MET A 18 2.46 -4.14 6.22
N ASP A 19 3.68 -4.68 6.25
CA ASP A 19 4.70 -4.32 5.26
C ASP A 19 4.22 -4.83 3.88
N PRO A 20 3.88 -3.93 2.94
CA PRO A 20 3.31 -4.33 1.66
C PRO A 20 4.25 -5.21 0.84
N VAL A 21 5.57 -5.08 1.01
CA VAL A 21 6.55 -5.95 0.34
C VAL A 21 6.47 -7.37 0.88
N ARG A 22 6.43 -7.53 2.21
CA ARG A 22 6.33 -8.85 2.85
C ARG A 22 5.02 -9.55 2.51
N VAL A 23 3.90 -8.81 2.51
CA VAL A 23 2.58 -9.34 2.14
C VAL A 23 2.55 -9.84 0.70
N LEU A 24 3.07 -9.04 -0.24
CA LEU A 24 3.12 -9.43 -1.66
C LEU A 24 4.06 -10.61 -1.91
N ARG A 25 5.16 -10.72 -1.14
CA ARG A 25 6.07 -11.88 -1.19
C ARG A 25 5.38 -13.13 -0.67
N LEU A 26 4.76 -13.07 0.51
CA LEU A 26 4.02 -14.20 1.09
C LEU A 26 2.91 -14.69 0.15
N ALA A 27 2.16 -13.78 -0.47
CA ALA A 27 1.14 -14.15 -1.44
C ALA A 27 1.72 -14.96 -2.62
N ARG A 28 2.92 -14.61 -3.10
CA ARG A 28 3.64 -15.36 -4.15
C ARG A 28 4.11 -16.73 -3.67
N GLU A 29 4.66 -16.82 -2.46
CA GLU A 29 5.13 -18.07 -1.86
C GLU A 29 3.98 -19.07 -1.65
N LEU A 30 2.79 -18.58 -1.31
CA LEU A 30 1.57 -19.39 -1.17
C LEU A 30 0.92 -19.76 -2.51
N GLY A 31 1.57 -19.46 -3.65
CA GLY A 31 1.09 -19.78 -5.00
C GLY A 31 0.09 -18.78 -5.57
N GLY A 32 -0.18 -17.67 -4.89
CA GLY A 32 -0.95 -16.55 -5.41
C GLY A 32 -0.13 -15.70 -6.38
N THR A 33 -0.79 -15.06 -7.34
CA THR A 33 -0.19 -13.98 -8.12
C THR A 33 -0.99 -12.71 -7.85
N PRO A 34 -0.43 -11.73 -7.13
CA PRO A 34 -1.11 -10.47 -6.92
C PRO A 34 -1.47 -9.87 -8.29
N ALA A 35 -2.74 -9.53 -8.46
CA ALA A 35 -3.19 -8.80 -9.65
C ALA A 35 -2.45 -7.45 -9.76
N ARG A 36 -2.68 -6.73 -10.86
CA ARG A 36 -2.14 -5.37 -11.04
C ARG A 36 -2.39 -4.55 -9.77
N THR A 37 -1.31 -4.17 -9.09
CA THR A 37 -1.33 -3.50 -7.79
C THR A 37 -0.85 -2.07 -7.99
N LEU A 38 -1.66 -1.08 -7.57
CA LEU A 38 -1.32 0.34 -7.62
C LEU A 38 -1.24 0.88 -6.19
N VAL A 39 -0.28 1.77 -5.94
CA VAL A 39 -0.09 2.42 -4.64
C VAL A 39 -0.33 3.92 -4.81
N LEU A 40 -1.33 4.44 -4.10
CA LEU A 40 -1.54 5.88 -3.96
C LEU A 40 -0.94 6.30 -2.62
N ALA A 41 0.00 7.25 -2.67
CA ALA A 41 0.69 7.75 -1.49
C ALA A 41 0.45 9.25 -1.33
N CYS A 42 0.39 9.70 -0.08
CA CYS A 42 0.42 11.10 0.30
C CYS A 42 1.70 11.34 1.11
N GLU A 43 2.49 12.35 0.74
CA GLU A 43 3.64 12.73 1.54
C GLU A 43 3.17 13.29 2.90
N PRO A 44 3.75 12.84 4.02
CA PRO A 44 3.40 13.39 5.32
C PRO A 44 4.02 14.79 5.47
N ALA A 45 3.32 15.70 6.14
CA ALA A 45 3.85 17.05 6.41
C ALA A 45 5.04 17.05 7.38
N ARG A 46 5.15 16.00 8.22
CA ARG A 46 6.29 15.75 9.09
C ARG A 46 6.39 14.26 9.38
N ILE A 47 7.62 13.80 9.59
CA ILE A 47 7.90 12.46 10.12
C ILE A 47 7.93 12.56 11.63
N VAL A 48 7.20 11.68 12.30
CA VAL A 48 7.16 11.58 13.77
C VAL A 48 8.22 10.59 14.22
N ASP A 49 9.01 10.96 15.22
CA ASP A 49 9.93 10.05 15.90
C ASP A 49 9.23 9.43 17.12
N PRO A 50 8.94 8.11 17.09
CA PRO A 50 8.26 7.44 18.19
C PRO A 50 9.12 7.35 19.47
N GLU A 51 10.43 7.58 19.41
CA GLU A 51 11.31 7.59 20.59
C GLU A 51 11.20 8.89 21.40
N ILE A 52 10.59 9.94 20.84
CA ILE A 52 10.36 11.22 21.50
C ILE A 52 8.96 11.23 22.11
N GLU A 53 8.88 11.18 23.45
CA GLU A 53 7.64 11.06 24.23
C GLU A 53 6.54 12.07 23.85
N ASN A 54 6.92 13.26 23.34
CA ASN A 54 6.00 14.33 22.96
C ASN A 54 5.87 14.56 21.45
N ASP A 55 6.48 13.74 20.58
CA ASP A 55 6.34 13.89 19.13
C ASP A 55 5.15 13.09 18.56
N VAL A 56 4.55 12.20 19.34
CA VAL A 56 3.33 11.48 18.92
C VAL A 56 2.16 12.46 18.75
N VAL A 57 1.59 12.49 17.54
CA VAL A 57 0.43 13.35 17.24
C VAL A 57 -0.76 12.52 16.80
N ALA A 58 -1.90 12.78 17.43
CA ALA A 58 -3.12 12.01 17.23
C ALA A 58 -3.90 12.41 15.96
N GLU A 59 -3.65 13.60 15.41
CA GLU A 59 -4.42 14.14 14.29
C GLU A 59 -3.59 14.29 13.01
N LEU A 60 -4.27 14.23 11.86
CA LEU A 60 -3.66 14.57 10.58
C LEU A 60 -3.36 16.07 10.51
N SER A 61 -2.17 16.40 10.01
CA SER A 61 -1.85 17.79 9.65
C SER A 61 -2.84 18.34 8.62
N ALA A 62 -3.04 19.66 8.61
CA ALA A 62 -3.92 20.32 7.65
C ALA A 62 -3.67 19.93 6.16
N PRO A 63 -2.43 19.94 5.63
CA PRO A 63 -2.19 19.54 4.25
C PRO A 63 -2.49 18.06 3.98
N VAL A 64 -2.17 17.15 4.92
CA VAL A 64 -2.47 15.71 4.75
C VAL A 64 -3.98 15.47 4.78
N ARG A 65 -4.72 16.16 5.66
CA ARG A 65 -6.18 16.05 5.69
C ARG A 65 -6.83 16.49 4.38
N LEU A 66 -6.35 17.59 3.79
CA LEU A 66 -6.82 18.05 2.47
C LEU A 66 -6.46 17.04 1.36
N ALA A 67 -5.24 16.49 1.41
CA ALA A 67 -4.82 15.47 0.45
C ALA A 67 -5.67 14.19 0.54
N VAL A 68 -6.18 13.82 1.73
CA VAL A 68 -7.13 12.70 1.87
C VAL A 68 -8.45 13.00 1.14
N ASP A 69 -8.99 14.21 1.28
CA ASP A 69 -10.21 14.61 0.58
C ASP A 69 -10.03 14.54 -0.95
N GLU A 70 -8.86 14.90 -1.46
CA GLU A 70 -8.49 14.80 -2.89
C GLU A 70 -8.16 13.37 -3.34
N ALA A 71 -7.64 12.53 -2.44
CA ALA A 71 -7.30 11.15 -2.74
C ALA A 71 -8.55 10.30 -3.02
N VAL A 72 -9.67 10.59 -2.35
CA VAL A 72 -10.93 9.85 -2.54
C VAL A 72 -11.40 9.84 -4.00
N PRO A 73 -11.58 10.98 -4.69
CA PRO A 73 -11.96 10.98 -6.10
C PRO A 73 -10.87 10.37 -7.00
N ALA A 74 -9.58 10.53 -6.68
CA ALA A 74 -8.50 9.90 -7.42
C ALA A 74 -8.58 8.36 -7.37
N VAL A 75 -8.83 7.78 -6.20
CA VAL A 75 -9.04 6.33 -6.04
C VAL A 75 -10.26 5.87 -6.85
N ARG A 76 -11.36 6.63 -6.83
CA ARG A 76 -12.56 6.31 -7.62
C ARG A 76 -12.25 6.27 -9.12
N SER A 77 -11.54 7.27 -9.64
CA SER A 77 -11.09 7.30 -11.04
C SER A 77 -10.21 6.10 -11.38
N LEU A 78 -9.23 5.79 -10.53
CA LEU A 78 -8.33 4.64 -10.74
C LEU A 78 -9.10 3.31 -10.75
N VAL A 79 -10.11 3.15 -9.89
CA VAL A 79 -10.97 1.95 -9.89
C VAL A 79 -11.80 1.87 -11.17
N GLU A 80 -12.37 2.98 -11.63
CA GLU A 80 -13.12 3.03 -12.90
C GLU A 80 -12.22 2.66 -14.09
N GLU A 81 -11.02 3.20 -14.15
CA GLU A 81 -10.01 2.86 -15.15
C GLU A 81 -9.64 1.38 -15.09
N LEU A 82 -9.37 0.83 -13.90
CA LEU A 82 -9.05 -0.58 -13.72
C LEU A 82 -10.18 -1.51 -14.16
N LEU A 83 -11.44 -1.12 -13.93
CA LEU A 83 -12.62 -1.89 -14.34
C LEU A 83 -12.85 -1.81 -15.86
N ALA A 84 -12.57 -0.66 -16.47
CA ALA A 84 -12.66 -0.48 -17.92
C ALA A 84 -11.55 -1.22 -18.67
N ASP A 85 -10.35 -1.30 -18.07
CA ASP A 85 -9.17 -1.97 -18.60
C ASP A 85 -9.17 -3.50 -18.36
N GLN A 86 -10.20 -4.05 -17.70
CA GLN A 86 -10.35 -5.50 -17.58
C GLN A 86 -10.60 -6.10 -18.97
N PRO A 87 -9.78 -7.05 -19.44
CA PRO A 87 -10.08 -7.78 -20.66
C PRO A 87 -11.43 -8.51 -20.49
N LYS A 88 -12.32 -8.36 -21.48
CA LYS A 88 -13.60 -9.06 -21.55
C LYS A 88 -13.33 -10.57 -21.71
N GLY A 89 -13.27 -11.29 -20.60
CA GLY A 89 -13.23 -12.75 -20.56
C GLY A 89 -11.87 -13.37 -20.86
N GLY A 90 -11.28 -14.00 -19.85
CA GLY A 90 -10.27 -15.04 -20.00
C GLY A 90 -10.66 -16.20 -19.11
N GLU A 91 -11.36 -17.18 -19.69
CA GLU A 91 -11.40 -18.52 -19.11
C GLU A 91 -9.96 -19.04 -18.95
N GLY A 92 -9.63 -19.52 -17.75
CA GLY A 92 -8.50 -20.41 -17.50
C GLY A 92 -7.13 -19.73 -17.29
N ARG A 93 -6.65 -19.78 -16.05
CA ARG A 93 -5.40 -20.47 -15.73
C ARG A 93 -5.41 -20.96 -14.30
#